data_AF-A0A536HLV6-F1
#
_entry.id   AF-A0A536HLV6-F1
#
_cell.length_a   1.000
_cell.length_b   1.000
_cell.length_c   1.000
_cell.angle_alpha   90.00
_cell.angle_beta   90.00
_cell.angle_gamma   90.00
#
_symmetry.space_group_name_H-M   'P 1'
#
loop_
_entity.id
_entity.type
_entity.pdbx_description
1 polymer ?
#
loop_
_entity_poly.entity_id
_entity_poly.type
_entity_poly.pdbx_seq_one_letter_code
_entity_poly.pdbx_strand_id
1 'polypeptide(L)'
;MRNRALLSLLAALWLSALAAVPASADEGWVITSFHSDIHIAADSTLAISEDIRVDFGAMQKHGIFRTIPIRYRYDDTHDRYYELTV
;
A
#
# COMPACT_ATOMS: atom_id res chain seq x y z
N MET A 1 -36.94 -36.92 -13.77
CA MET A 1 -36.65 -36.11 -12.56
C MET A 1 -35.19 -36.24 -12.10
N ARG A 2 -34.62 -37.45 -12.05
CA ARG A 2 -33.23 -37.72 -11.58
C ARG A 2 -32.13 -36.93 -12.33
N ASN A 3 -32.23 -36.82 -13.66
CA ASN A 3 -31.24 -36.08 -14.46
C ASN A 3 -31.30 -34.55 -14.25
N ARG A 4 -32.47 -34.00 -13.95
CA ARG A 4 -32.63 -32.55 -13.67
C ARG A 4 -32.00 -32.17 -12.34
N ALA A 5 -32.17 -33.01 -11.32
CA ALA A 5 -31.54 -32.82 -10.01
C ALA A 5 -30.00 -32.92 -10.10
N LEU A 6 -29.47 -33.86 -10.90
CA LEU A 6 -28.04 -33.97 -11.16
C LEU A 6 -27.47 -32.72 -11.85
N LEU A 7 -28.17 -32.20 -12.86
CA LEU A 7 -27.77 -30.97 -13.55
C LEU A 7 -27.78 -29.74 -12.63
N SER A 8 -28.80 -29.62 -11.77
CA SER A 8 -28.87 -28.54 -10.78
C SER A 8 -27.76 -28.64 -9.73
N LEU A 9 -27.39 -29.85 -9.30
CA LEU A 9 -26.29 -30.08 -8.36
C LEU A 9 -24.94 -29.70 -8.98
N LEU A 10 -24.70 -30.11 -10.23
CA LEU A 10 -23.50 -29.76 -10.99
C LEU A 10 -23.38 -28.25 -11.20
N ALA A 11 -24.48 -27.58 -11.54
CA ALA A 11 -24.51 -26.13 -11.68
C ALA A 11 -24.22 -25.43 -10.35
N ALA A 12 -24.82 -25.87 -9.24
CA ALA A 12 -24.55 -25.31 -7.92
C ALA A 12 -23.09 -25.51 -7.49
N LEU A 13 -22.50 -26.68 -7.80
CA LEU A 13 -21.08 -26.96 -7.54
C LEU A 13 -20.17 -26.03 -8.36
N TRP A 14 -20.51 -25.83 -9.65
CA TRP A 14 -19.80 -24.91 -10.54
C TRP A 14 -19.87 -23.46 -10.06
N LEU A 15 -21.04 -23.01 -9.61
CA LEU A 15 -21.23 -21.67 -9.04
C LEU A 15 -20.48 -21.49 -7.71
N SER A 16 -20.38 -22.53 -6.88
CA SER A 16 -19.57 -22.49 -5.65
C SER A 16 -18.07 -22.47 -5.92
N ALA A 17 -17.61 -23.05 -7.03
CA ALA A 17 -16.21 -22.97 -7.47
C ALA A 17 -15.84 -21.58 -8.04
N LEU A 18 -16.83 -20.76 -8.38
CA LEU A 18 -16.67 -19.35 -8.75
C LEU A 18 -16.71 -18.39 -7.54
N ALA A 19 -16.81 -18.92 -6.31
CA ALA A 19 -16.74 -18.11 -5.10
C ALA A 19 -15.43 -17.32 -5.10
N ALA A 20 -15.55 -16.01 -4.91
CA ALA A 20 -14.52 -15.01 -5.11
C ALA A 20 -13.17 -15.43 -4.52
N VAL A 21 -12.17 -15.60 -5.40
CA VAL A 21 -10.79 -15.67 -4.98
C VAL A 21 -10.46 -14.34 -4.32
N PRO A 22 -9.96 -14.30 -3.08
CA PRO A 22 -9.54 -13.05 -2.48
C PRO A 22 -8.47 -12.44 -3.38
N ALA A 23 -8.79 -11.29 -3.98
CA ALA A 23 -7.81 -10.50 -4.68
C ALA A 23 -6.88 -9.90 -3.62
N SER A 24 -5.80 -10.62 -3.33
CA SER A 24 -4.67 -10.02 -2.63
C SER A 24 -4.02 -9.07 -3.62
N ALA A 25 -4.18 -7.77 -3.40
CA ALA A 25 -3.45 -6.74 -4.14
C ALA A 25 -1.98 -6.79 -3.69
N ASP A 26 -1.28 -7.86 -4.04
CA ASP A 26 0.17 -7.86 -4.03
C ASP A 26 0.61 -7.08 -5.25
N GLU A 27 1.22 -5.91 -5.02
CA GLU A 27 1.72 -5.07 -6.10
C GLU A 27 2.91 -5.74 -6.82
N GLY A 28 3.46 -6.84 -6.29
CA GLY A 28 4.55 -7.60 -6.89
C GLY A 28 5.94 -7.06 -6.55
N TRP A 29 6.01 -6.15 -5.58
CA TRP A 29 7.24 -5.53 -5.08
C TRP A 29 7.17 -5.32 -3.56
N VAL A 30 8.34 -5.21 -2.91
CA VAL A 30 8.44 -5.07 -1.45
C VAL A 30 9.57 -4.12 -1.04
N ILE A 31 9.33 -3.29 -0.03
CA ILE A 31 10.38 -2.54 0.67
C ILE A 31 11.07 -3.49 1.64
N THR A 32 12.33 -3.81 1.38
CA THR A 32 13.12 -4.74 2.21
C THR A 32 13.80 -4.04 3.39
N SER A 33 14.07 -2.74 3.27
CA SER A 33 14.48 -1.91 4.39
C SER A 33 14.05 -0.46 4.18
N PHE A 34 13.69 0.19 5.28
CA PHE A 34 13.42 1.63 5.34
C PHE A 34 14.21 2.22 6.51
N HIS A 35 15.09 3.17 6.22
CA HIS A 35 15.82 3.94 7.23
C HIS A 35 15.60 5.43 6.96
N SER A 36 15.36 6.20 8.03
CA SER A 36 15.16 7.65 7.93
C SER A 36 16.00 8.36 8.97
N ASP A 37 16.88 9.23 8.49
CA ASP A 37 17.66 10.14 9.31
C ASP A 37 16.97 11.51 9.32
N ILE A 38 16.58 11.97 10.51
CA ILE A 38 15.90 13.25 10.71
C ILE A 38 16.78 14.14 11.57
N HIS A 39 17.29 15.22 10.97
CA HIS A 39 18.00 16.26 11.69
C HIS A 39 17.05 17.43 11.97
N ILE A 40 16.93 17.79 13.25
CA ILE A 40 16.13 18.93 13.70
C ILE A 40 17.09 20.07 13.99
N ALA A 41 17.06 21.11 13.15
CA ALA A 41 17.86 22.32 13.36
C ALA A 41 17.29 23.19 14.48
N ALA A 42 18.10 24.12 14.99
CA ALA A 42 17.72 25.01 16.09
C ALA A 42 16.55 25.96 15.74
N ASP A 43 16.36 26.25 14.45
CA ASP A 43 15.25 27.03 13.91
C ASP A 43 13.99 26.18 13.65
N SER A 44 13.99 24.92 14.08
CA SER A 44 12.93 23.92 13.84
C SER A 44 12.78 23.44 12.39
N THR A 45 13.73 23.77 11.51
CA THR A 45 13.79 23.15 10.17
C THR A 45 14.12 21.67 10.31
N LEU A 46 13.42 20.84 9.52
CA LEU A 46 13.63 19.39 9.47
C LEU A 46 14.37 19.05 8.18
N ALA A 47 15.60 18.53 8.30
CA ALA A 47 16.30 17.91 7.19
C ALA A 47 16.15 16.39 7.28
N ILE A 48 15.54 15.79 6.26
CA ILE A 48 15.15 14.37 6.25
C ILE A 48 15.87 13.68 5.09
N SER A 49 16.54 12.57 5.39
CA SER A 49 17.13 11.66 4.39
C SER A 49 16.53 10.27 4.57
N GLU A 50 15.95 9.71 3.51
CA GLU A 50 15.36 8.36 3.51
C GLU A 50 16.22 7.41 2.65
N ASP A 51 16.75 6.32 3.24
CA ASP A 51 17.35 5.18 2.51
C ASP A 51 16.32 4.06 2.44
N ILE A 52 15.84 3.79 1.23
CA ILE A 52 14.75 2.84 0.97
C ILE A 52 15.27 1.77 0.02
N ARG A 53 15.38 0.53 0.50
CA ARG A 53 15.70 -0.64 -0.33
C ARG A 53 14.42 -1.31 -0.78
N VAL A 54 14.32 -1.49 -2.09
CA VAL A 54 13.14 -2.05 -2.72
C VAL A 54 13.55 -3.23 -3.59
N ASP A 55 12.81 -4.33 -3.45
CA ASP A 55 12.80 -5.43 -4.42
C ASP A 55 11.56 -5.28 -5.30
N PHE A 56 11.77 -4.94 -6.58
CA PHE A 56 10.70 -4.79 -7.57
C PHE A 56 10.25 -6.13 -8.19
N GLY A 57 10.83 -7.25 -7.75
CA GLY A 57 10.53 -8.57 -8.31
C GLY A 57 10.73 -8.60 -9.83
N ALA A 58 9.67 -9.01 -10.56
CA ALA A 58 9.66 -9.07 -12.02
C ALA A 58 9.25 -7.74 -12.70
N MET A 59 8.94 -6.70 -11.93
CA MET A 59 8.50 -5.41 -12.45
C MET A 59 9.68 -4.58 -12.98
N GLN A 60 9.39 -3.65 -13.90
CA GLN A 60 10.38 -2.65 -14.29
C GLN A 60 10.63 -1.67 -13.15
N LYS A 61 11.91 -1.36 -12.89
CA LYS A 61 12.35 -0.47 -11.80
C LYS A 61 12.07 0.98 -12.14
N HIS A 62 10.86 1.46 -11.84
CA HIS A 62 10.45 2.86 -12.08
C HIS A 62 10.63 3.79 -10.86
N GLY A 63 11.17 3.29 -9.75
CA GLY A 63 11.18 3.99 -8.47
C GLY A 63 9.86 3.82 -7.72
N ILE A 64 9.71 4.52 -6.59
CA ILE A 64 8.47 4.51 -5.79
C ILE A 64 7.81 5.89 -5.84
N PHE A 65 6.50 5.90 -5.97
CA PHE A 65 5.72 7.13 -5.82
C PHE A 65 5.50 7.41 -4.34
N ARG A 66 5.68 8.67 -3.94
CA ARG A 66 5.57 9.09 -2.55
C ARG A 66 4.56 10.23 -2.42
N THR A 67 3.65 10.08 -1.47
CA THR A 67 2.86 11.19 -0.95
C THR A 67 3.43 11.52 0.41
N ILE A 68 4.08 12.68 0.51
CA ILE A 68 4.65 13.15 1.78
C ILE A 68 3.60 14.05 2.44
N PRO A 69 3.07 13.68 3.62
CA PRO A 69 2.12 14.53 4.30
C PRO A 69 2.82 15.78 4.83
N ILE A 70 2.20 16.93 4.58
CA ILE A 70 2.67 18.23 5.07
C ILE A 70 1.74 18.84 6.12
N ARG A 71 0.57 18.23 6.37
CA ARG A 71 -0.40 18.66 7.38
C ARG A 71 -0.50 17.58 8.46
N TYR A 72 -0.26 17.97 9.71
CA TYR A 72 -0.31 17.08 10.86
C TYR A 72 -1.17 17.70 11.95
N ARG A 73 -1.98 16.90 12.65
CA ARG A 73 -2.71 17.38 13.82
C ARG A 73 -1.72 17.75 14.91
N TYR A 74 -1.82 18.97 15.44
CA TYR A 74 -0.98 19.43 16.54
C TYR A 74 -1.70 19.27 17.89
N ASP A 75 -2.98 19.65 17.94
CA ASP A 75 -3.86 19.47 19.10
C ASP A 75 -5.32 19.27 18.65
N ASP A 76 -6.27 19.39 19.57
CA ASP A 76 -7.71 19.17 19.29
C ASP A 76 -8.33 20.21 18.34
N THR A 77 -7.69 21.38 18.19
CA THR A 77 -8.21 22.53 17.45
C THR A 77 -7.28 23.07 16.37
N HIS A 78 -6.01 22.64 16.36
CA HIS A 78 -4.98 23.15 15.45
C HIS A 78 -4.27 22.03 14.69
N ASP A 79 -3.99 22.33 13.43
CA ASP A 79 -3.07 21.56 12.60
C ASP A 79 -1.77 22.34 12.40
N ARG A 80 -0.67 21.60 12.27
CA ARG A 80 0.63 22.09 11.85
C ARG A 80 0.84 21.79 10.37
N TYR A 81 1.29 22.79 9.64
CA TYR A 81 1.68 22.68 8.24
C TYR A 81 3.20 22.83 8.11
N TYR A 82 3.80 22.02 7.26
CA TYR A 82 5.19 22.11 6.87
C TYR A 82 5.30 22.58 5.43
N GLU A 83 6.24 23.48 5.16
CA GLU A 83 6.70 23.74 3.81
C GLU A 83 7.67 22.61 3.42
N LEU A 84 7.45 22.01 2.25
CA LEU A 84 8.24 20.88 1.76
C LEU A 84 9.01 21.29 0.51
N THR A 85 10.31 21.05 0.54
CA THR A 85 11.23 21.21 -0.60
C THR A 85 11.93 19.87 -0.82
N VAL A 86 12.05 19.44 -2.08
CA VAL A 86 12.62 18.15 -2.49
C VAL A 86 13.64 18.36 -3.60
#